data_AF-A0A920PH38-F1
#
_entry.id   AF-A0A920PH38-F1
#
_cell.length_a   1.000
_cell.length_b   1.000
_cell.length_c   1.000
_cell.angle_alpha   90.00
_cell.angle_beta   90.00
_cell.angle_gamma   90.00
#
_symmetry.space_group_name_H-M   'P 1'
#
loop_
_entity.id
_entity.type
_entity.pdbx_description
1 polymer ?
#
loop_
_entity_poly.entity_id
_entity_poly.type
_entity_poly.pdbx_seq_one_letter_code
_entity_poly.pdbx_strand_id
1 'polypeptide(L)'
;MSNGRSQIIDYRGQIISEYLSGGEALVSGIINIDGLRDFRVRGQWQNLAKDMRVEEYKVIYDAMMSKGGIYPRNLCMDEPPFTEENQLELVKHQVNKMIEMGVYTAPDDWEPYEVSESVQSRIDKAKEIS
;
A
#
# COMPACT_ATOMS: atom_id res chain seq x y z
N MET A 1 9.23 -8.56 -20.38
CA MET A 1 8.84 -7.59 -21.42
C MET A 1 7.81 -6.66 -20.80
N SER A 2 7.94 -5.35 -20.98
CA SER A 2 6.86 -4.43 -20.60
C SER A 2 5.64 -4.73 -21.47
N ASN A 3 4.48 -4.99 -20.86
CA ASN A 3 3.25 -5.27 -21.59
C ASN A 3 2.45 -3.98 -21.91
N GLY A 4 3.05 -2.80 -21.71
CA GLY A 4 2.39 -1.49 -21.87
C GLY A 4 1.18 -1.34 -20.93
N ARG A 5 0.03 -0.90 -21.49
CA ARG A 5 -1.23 -0.55 -20.79
C ARG A 5 -1.33 0.88 -20.24
N SER A 6 -0.82 1.85 -21.00
CA SER A 6 -1.10 3.26 -20.70
C SER A 6 -2.60 3.54 -20.81
N GLN A 7 -3.20 4.15 -19.78
CA GLN A 7 -4.64 4.45 -19.72
C GLN A 7 -4.86 5.88 -19.20
N ILE A 8 -5.91 6.52 -19.69
CA ILE A 8 -6.48 7.75 -19.14
C ILE A 8 -7.85 7.38 -18.57
N ILE A 9 -8.08 7.65 -17.29
CA ILE A 9 -9.30 7.28 -16.57
C ILE A 9 -9.97 8.54 -16.02
N ASP A 10 -11.28 8.67 -16.18
CA ASP A 10 -12.04 9.81 -15.69
C ASP A 10 -12.32 9.74 -14.19
N TYR A 11 -12.95 10.80 -13.66
CA TYR A 11 -13.29 10.93 -12.25
C TYR A 11 -14.39 9.95 -11.77
N ARG A 12 -15.00 9.18 -12.67
CA ARG A 12 -15.99 8.13 -12.41
C ARG A 12 -15.40 6.73 -12.60
N GLY A 13 -14.09 6.63 -12.85
CA GLY A 13 -13.41 5.37 -13.08
C GLY A 13 -13.60 4.79 -14.49
N GLN A 14 -14.09 5.57 -15.45
CA GLN A 14 -14.25 5.13 -16.85
C GLN A 14 -12.95 5.33 -17.63
N ILE A 15 -12.58 4.35 -18.45
CA ILE A 15 -11.43 4.48 -19.36
C ILE A 15 -11.82 5.42 -20.50
N ILE A 16 -11.14 6.57 -20.59
CA ILE A 16 -11.30 7.56 -21.67
C ILE A 16 -10.48 7.14 -22.90
N SER A 17 -9.30 6.56 -22.67
CA SER A 17 -8.36 6.18 -23.73
C SER A 17 -7.36 5.18 -23.18
N GLU A 18 -6.97 4.20 -23.99
CA GLU A 18 -5.99 3.19 -23.59
C GLU A 18 -5.15 2.68 -24.75
N TYR A 19 -3.98 2.12 -24.42
CA TYR A 19 -3.13 1.41 -25.34
C TYR A 19 -2.77 0.02 -24.79
N LEU A 20 -3.18 -1.02 -25.52
CA LEU A 20 -3.12 -2.42 -25.08
C LEU A 20 -2.05 -3.22 -25.83
N SER A 21 -0.82 -2.73 -25.87
CA SER A 21 0.31 -3.45 -26.45
C SER A 21 1.63 -3.02 -25.80
N GLY A 22 2.70 -3.80 -26.02
CA GLY A 22 4.06 -3.50 -25.52
C GLY A 22 4.89 -2.59 -26.44
N GLY A 23 4.30 -2.08 -27.52
CA GLY A 23 4.96 -1.15 -28.43
C GLY A 23 4.94 0.30 -27.93
N GLU A 24 5.54 1.19 -28.71
CA GLU A 24 5.45 2.64 -28.46
C GLU A 24 4.17 3.19 -29.08
N ALA A 25 3.42 3.97 -28.30
CA ALA A 25 2.21 4.63 -28.76
C ALA A 25 1.92 5.89 -27.95
N LEU A 26 1.14 6.80 -28.56
CA LEU A 26 0.58 7.96 -27.89
C LEU A 26 -0.85 7.66 -27.45
N VAL A 27 -1.16 7.93 -26.18
CA VAL A 27 -2.52 7.89 -25.63
C VAL A 27 -2.97 9.33 -25.37
N SER A 28 -4.14 9.70 -25.87
CA SER A 28 -4.71 11.05 -25.69
C SER A 28 -6.19 10.97 -25.33
N GLY A 29 -6.69 11.97 -24.61
CA GLY A 29 -8.07 12.04 -24.16
C GLY A 29 -8.43 13.44 -23.65
N ILE A 30 -9.72 13.79 -23.75
CA ILE A 30 -10.23 15.07 -23.25
C ILE A 30 -10.68 14.89 -21.80
N ILE A 31 -10.22 15.78 -20.92
CA ILE A 31 -10.62 15.78 -19.50
C ILE A 31 -11.67 16.85 -19.27
N ASN A 32 -12.87 16.44 -18.82
CA ASN A 32 -13.94 17.37 -18.45
C ASN A 32 -13.74 17.88 -17.02
N ILE A 33 -13.06 19.02 -16.89
CA ILE A 33 -12.75 19.65 -15.60
C ILE A 33 -14.00 20.15 -14.88
N ASP A 34 -14.94 20.76 -15.62
CA ASP A 34 -16.16 21.30 -14.99
C ASP A 34 -17.10 20.20 -14.55
N GLY A 35 -17.17 19.07 -15.27
CA GLY A 35 -17.85 17.86 -14.83
C GLY A 35 -17.27 17.28 -13.54
N LEU A 36 -15.94 17.24 -13.41
CA LEU A 36 -15.28 16.82 -12.16
C LEU A 36 -15.62 17.77 -11.00
N ARG A 37 -15.59 19.08 -11.24
CA ARG A 37 -15.94 20.09 -10.22
C ARG A 37 -17.39 19.94 -9.78
N ASP A 38 -18.30 19.76 -10.72
CA ASP A 38 -19.71 19.51 -10.46
C ASP A 38 -19.91 18.24 -9.62
N PHE A 39 -19.28 17.13 -10.03
CA PHE A 39 -19.35 15.86 -9.33
C PHE A 39 -18.88 15.96 -7.87
N ARG A 40 -17.81 16.71 -7.59
CA ARG A 40 -17.33 16.90 -6.20
C ARG A 40 -18.33 17.62 -5.30
N VAL A 41 -19.21 18.44 -5.86
CA VAL A 41 -20.21 19.21 -5.11
C VAL A 41 -21.54 18.48 -5.03
N ARG A 42 -21.99 17.86 -6.13
CA ARG A 42 -23.33 17.28 -6.26
C ARG A 42 -23.36 15.76 -6.18
N GLY A 43 -22.24 15.09 -6.45
CA GLY A 43 -22.11 13.64 -6.39
C GLY A 43 -22.28 13.11 -4.96
N GLN A 44 -23.35 12.36 -4.75
CA GLN A 44 -23.67 11.76 -3.45
C GLN A 44 -22.92 10.42 -3.25
N TRP A 45 -22.95 9.57 -4.26
CA TRP A 45 -22.25 8.28 -4.30
C TRP A 45 -20.92 8.37 -5.04
N GLN A 46 -19.96 7.54 -4.64
CA GLN A 46 -18.62 7.40 -5.24
C GLN A 46 -17.75 8.67 -5.17
N ASN A 47 -18.26 9.80 -4.70
CA ASN A 47 -17.47 10.94 -4.26
C ASN A 47 -16.88 10.64 -2.87
N LEU A 48 -15.86 9.78 -2.83
CA LEU A 48 -15.31 9.27 -1.57
C LEU A 48 -14.43 10.29 -0.85
N ALA A 49 -13.98 11.34 -1.55
CA ALA A 49 -13.08 12.33 -0.96
C ALA A 49 -13.72 13.07 0.23
N LYS A 50 -15.02 13.34 0.17
CA LYS A 50 -15.77 13.96 1.29
C LYS A 50 -16.02 13.01 2.47
N ASP A 51 -15.91 11.71 2.24
CA ASP A 51 -16.20 10.67 3.25
C ASP A 51 -14.92 10.16 3.95
N MET A 52 -13.74 10.65 3.54
CA MET A 52 -12.48 10.34 4.21
C MET A 52 -12.46 10.93 5.61
N ARG A 53 -12.33 10.08 6.63
CA ARG A 53 -12.24 10.46 8.05
C ARG A 53 -10.80 10.74 8.43
N VAL A 54 -10.20 11.76 7.82
CA VAL A 54 -8.79 12.11 7.98
C VAL A 54 -8.41 12.42 9.43
N GLU A 55 -9.38 12.86 10.22
CA GLU A 55 -9.28 13.11 11.66
C GLU A 55 -9.00 11.80 12.43
N GLU A 56 -9.60 10.69 11.99
CA GLU A 56 -9.37 9.35 12.57
C GLU A 56 -8.09 8.75 12.00
N TYR A 57 -7.83 8.90 10.69
CA TYR A 57 -6.64 8.36 10.06
C TYR A 57 -5.37 8.91 10.70
N LYS A 58 -5.28 10.21 10.95
CA LYS A 58 -4.11 10.77 11.62
C LYS A 58 -3.86 10.12 12.98
N VAL A 59 -4.89 9.96 13.80
CA VAL A 59 -4.77 9.35 15.13
C VAL A 59 -4.30 7.90 15.03
N ILE A 60 -4.84 7.13 14.09
CA ILE A 60 -4.42 5.74 13.83
C ILE A 60 -2.94 5.70 13.44
N TYR A 61 -2.51 6.56 12.52
CA TYR A 61 -1.11 6.64 12.09
C TYR A 61 -0.19 7.03 13.25
N ASP A 62 -0.53 8.08 13.99
CA ASP A 62 0.27 8.56 15.13
C ASP A 62 0.39 7.47 16.21
N ALA A 63 -0.71 6.75 16.51
CA ALA A 63 -0.72 5.65 17.47
C ALA A 63 0.18 4.49 17.01
N MET A 64 0.09 4.08 15.74
CA MET A 64 0.95 3.01 15.23
C MET A 64 2.42 3.42 15.14
N MET A 65 2.70 4.67 14.79
CA MET A 65 4.07 5.19 14.79
C MET A 65 4.66 5.26 16.21
N SER A 66 3.86 5.61 17.23
CA SER A 66 4.30 5.56 18.64
C SER A 66 4.64 4.15 19.14
N LYS A 67 4.10 3.11 18.48
CA LYS A 67 4.42 1.70 18.72
C LYS A 67 5.60 1.18 17.88
N GLY A 68 6.32 2.07 17.20
CA GLY A 68 7.46 1.71 16.34
C GLY A 68 7.08 1.41 14.88
N GLY A 69 5.89 1.83 14.45
CA GLY A 69 5.37 1.63 13.09
C GLY A 69 4.90 0.20 12.83
N ILE A 70 4.18 -0.02 11.73
CA ILE A 70 3.76 -1.38 11.30
C ILE A 70 4.94 -2.06 10.61
N TYR A 71 5.33 -1.57 9.43
CA TYR A 71 6.44 -2.14 8.66
C TYR A 71 7.80 -1.53 9.04
N PRO A 72 8.87 -2.35 9.10
CA PRO A 72 10.24 -1.85 9.19
C PRO A 72 10.58 -0.95 8.01
N ARG A 73 11.28 0.16 8.29
CA ARG A 73 11.71 1.13 7.29
C ARG A 73 12.96 0.62 6.56
N ASN A 74 13.26 1.17 5.39
CA ASN A 74 14.58 1.06 4.76
C ASN A 74 15.08 -0.36 4.45
N LEU A 75 14.19 -1.34 4.35
CA LEU A 75 14.57 -2.74 4.11
C LEU A 75 15.37 -2.90 2.81
N CYS A 76 15.19 -2.04 1.79
CA CYS A 76 15.86 -2.18 0.48
C CYS A 76 16.80 -1.02 0.14
N MET A 77 17.42 -0.40 1.15
CA MET A 77 18.35 0.71 0.91
C MET A 77 19.67 0.26 0.28
N ASP A 78 20.32 -0.76 0.86
CA ASP A 78 21.62 -1.26 0.39
C ASP A 78 21.51 -2.58 -0.39
N GLU A 79 20.35 -3.22 -0.31
CA GLU A 79 20.12 -4.57 -0.80
C GLU A 79 18.98 -4.59 -1.82
N PRO A 80 19.00 -5.54 -2.78
CA PRO A 80 17.94 -5.64 -3.78
C PRO A 80 16.57 -5.86 -3.12
N PRO A 81 15.47 -5.47 -3.79
CA PRO A 81 14.12 -5.78 -3.33
C PRO A 81 13.95 -7.26 -2.99
N PHE A 82 13.08 -7.55 -2.03
CA PHE A 82 12.79 -8.94 -1.66
C PHE A 82 12.27 -9.75 -2.86
N THR A 83 12.67 -11.02 -2.90
CA THR A 83 11.98 -12.03 -3.69
C THR A 83 10.59 -12.26 -3.11
N GLU A 84 9.71 -12.88 -3.89
CA GLU A 84 8.37 -13.26 -3.42
C GLU A 84 8.44 -14.11 -2.14
N GLU A 85 9.36 -15.07 -2.07
CA GLU A 85 9.57 -15.91 -0.89
C GLU A 85 9.95 -15.07 0.35
N ASN A 86 10.93 -14.17 0.22
CA ASN A 86 11.31 -13.31 1.34
C ASN A 86 10.20 -12.32 1.73
N GLN A 87 9.36 -11.91 0.79
CA GLN A 87 8.19 -11.07 1.08
C GLN A 87 7.16 -11.83 1.91
N LEU A 88 6.95 -13.13 1.66
CA LEU A 88 6.07 -13.98 2.46
C LEU A 88 6.61 -14.14 3.90
N GLU A 89 7.92 -14.31 4.04
CA GLU A 89 8.59 -14.34 5.36
C GLU A 89 8.45 -13.00 6.10
N LEU A 90 8.57 -11.87 5.40
CA LEU A 90 8.34 -10.55 6.00
C LEU A 90 6.89 -10.40 6.51
N VAL A 91 5.91 -10.96 5.80
CA VAL A 91 4.50 -10.92 6.23
C VAL A 91 4.30 -11.73 7.52
N LYS A 92 4.93 -12.89 7.67
CA LYS A 92 4.92 -13.67 8.92
C LYS A 92 5.40 -12.84 10.11
N HIS A 93 6.53 -12.14 9.94
CA HIS A 93 7.05 -11.22 10.95
C HIS A 93 6.03 -10.13 11.32
N GLN A 94 5.32 -9.55 10.32
CA GLN A 94 4.31 -8.53 10.61
C GLN A 94 3.13 -9.07 11.40
N VAL A 95 2.65 -10.28 11.09
CA VAL A 95 1.53 -10.87 11.83
C VAL A 95 1.93 -11.09 13.29
N ASN A 96 3.11 -11.68 13.53
CA ASN A 96 3.64 -11.85 14.88
C ASN A 96 3.70 -10.51 15.64
N LYS A 97 4.23 -9.47 14.99
CA LYS A 97 4.34 -8.13 15.57
C LYS A 97 2.97 -7.51 15.89
N MET A 98 1.98 -7.68 15.03
CA MET A 98 0.63 -7.15 15.25
C MET A 98 -0.06 -7.80 16.46
N ILE A 99 0.20 -9.08 16.69
CA ILE A 99 -0.26 -9.82 17.87
C ILE A 99 0.51 -9.37 19.11
N GLU A 100 1.84 -9.27 19.04
CA GLU A 100 2.70 -8.78 20.13
C GLU A 100 2.29 -7.37 20.60
N MET A 101 1.94 -6.48 19.67
CA MET A 101 1.46 -5.12 19.98
C MET A 101 0.04 -5.07 20.58
N GLY A 102 -0.67 -6.21 20.61
CA GLY A 102 -2.06 -6.34 21.03
C GLY A 102 -3.07 -5.74 20.05
N VAL A 103 -2.69 -5.50 18.80
CA VAL A 103 -3.62 -5.02 17.76
C VAL A 103 -4.52 -6.16 17.30
N TYR A 104 -3.95 -7.36 17.19
CA TYR A 104 -4.68 -8.58 16.89
C TYR A 104 -4.76 -9.47 18.13
N THR A 105 -5.90 -10.15 18.29
CA THR A 105 -6.05 -11.26 19.24
C THR A 105 -5.98 -12.54 18.44
N ALA A 106 -4.96 -13.35 18.72
CA ALA A 106 -4.77 -14.63 18.05
C ALA A 106 -5.83 -15.66 18.51
N PRO A 107 -6.23 -16.60 17.64
CA PRO A 107 -6.97 -17.80 18.06
C PRO A 107 -6.18 -18.64 19.07
N ASP A 108 -6.89 -19.46 19.85
CA ASP A 108 -6.28 -20.28 20.92
C ASP A 108 -5.25 -21.30 20.40
N ASP A 109 -5.37 -21.74 19.14
CA ASP A 109 -4.51 -22.72 18.48
C ASP A 109 -3.39 -22.09 17.63
N TRP A 110 -3.22 -20.78 17.70
CA TRP A 110 -2.20 -20.08 16.92
C TRP A 110 -0.86 -20.03 17.65
N GLU A 111 0.22 -20.30 16.91
CA GLU A 111 1.59 -20.13 17.36
C GLU A 111 2.34 -19.08 16.52
N PRO A 112 3.28 -18.32 17.11
CA PRO A 112 4.12 -17.39 16.38
C PRO A 112 4.82 -18.05 15.19
N TYR A 113 4.74 -17.40 14.03
CA TYR A 113 5.41 -17.89 12.84
C TYR A 113 6.92 -17.81 12.98
N GLU A 114 7.63 -18.86 12.61
CA GLU A 114 9.08 -18.78 12.38
C GLU A 114 9.35 -17.96 11.12
N VAL A 115 10.32 -17.04 11.24
CA VAL A 115 10.75 -16.15 10.16
C VAL A 115 12.16 -16.57 9.76
N SER A 116 12.42 -16.64 8.45
CA SER A 116 13.74 -16.99 7.94
C SER A 116 14.85 -16.06 8.46
N GLU A 117 16.04 -16.63 8.71
CA GLU A 117 17.19 -15.90 9.23
C GLU A 117 17.61 -14.74 8.31
N SER A 118 17.48 -14.92 6.99
CA SER A 118 17.82 -13.88 6.00
C SER A 118 16.95 -12.64 6.15
N VAL A 119 15.64 -12.81 6.36
CA VAL A 119 14.70 -11.71 6.54
C VAL A 119 14.86 -11.10 7.93
N GLN A 120 15.06 -11.93 8.96
CA GLN A 120 15.26 -11.45 10.33
C GLN A 120 16.51 -10.57 10.44
N SER A 121 17.66 -11.02 9.88
CA SER A 121 18.91 -10.25 9.83
C SER A 121 18.72 -8.87 9.18
N ARG A 122 17.94 -8.81 8.09
CA ARG A 122 17.68 -7.58 7.36
C ARG A 122 16.75 -6.63 8.13
N ILE A 123 15.78 -7.16 8.86
CA ILE A 123 14.92 -6.38 9.76
C ILE A 123 15.76 -5.77 10.89
N ASP A 124 16.69 -6.54 11.45
CA ASP A 124 17.51 -6.07 12.56
C ASP A 124 18.51 -4.99 12.11
N LYS A 125 19.14 -5.17 10.94
CA LYS A 125 19.94 -4.11 10.29
C LYS A 125 19.12 -2.83 10.06
N ALA A 126 17.86 -2.95 9.64
CA ALA A 126 17.00 -1.80 9.40
C ALA A 126 16.62 -1.04 10.69
N LYS A 127 16.58 -1.71 11.84
CA LYS A 127 16.35 -1.07 13.15
C LYS A 127 17.55 -0.23 13.59
N GLU A 128 18.78 -0.65 13.29
CA GLU A 128 19.99 0.10 13.67
C GLU A 128 20.11 1.47 12.98
N ILE A 129 19.47 1.61 11.81
CA ILE A 129 19.51 2.83 10.98
C ILE A 129 18.33 3.78 11.30
N SER A 130 17.36 3.33 12.12
CA SER A 130 16.02 3.93 12.31
C SER A 130 15.87 4.71 13.60
#